data_AF-A0A0T2Y9Z4-F1
#
_entry.id   AF-A0A0T2Y9Z4-F1
#
_cell.length_a   1.000
_cell.length_b   1.000
_cell.length_c   1.000
_cell.angle_alpha   90.00
_cell.angle_beta   90.00
_cell.angle_gamma   90.00
#
_symmetry.space_group_name_H-M   'P 1'
#
loop_
_entity.id
_entity.type
_entity.pdbx_description
1 polymer ?
#
loop_
_entity_poly.entity_id
_entity_poly.type
_entity_poly.pdbx_seq_one_letter_code
_entity_poly.pdbx_strand_id
1 'polypeptide(L)'
;MLGLKESNVLEVGLHIGHIYHHLDDAPLRSAQTQFKQRVLSILPTSSASAVQKIFKDAGKIKSGHRWAMKIYTFLNKELRYGDQLN
;
A
#
# COMPACT_ATOMS: atom_id res chain seq x y z
N MET A 1 22.13 -8.94 -2.78
CA MET A 1 21.34 -8.20 -1.77
C MET A 1 20.41 -7.28 -2.53
N LEU A 2 19.13 -7.21 -2.14
CA LEU A 2 18.20 -6.23 -2.69
C LEU A 2 18.61 -4.83 -2.24
N GLY A 3 18.40 -3.83 -3.10
CA GLY A 3 18.54 -2.42 -2.70
C GLY A 3 17.47 -2.05 -1.67
N LEU A 4 17.72 -1.03 -0.85
CA LEU A 4 16.80 -0.61 0.22
C LEU A 4 15.35 -0.40 -0.26
N LYS A 5 15.17 0.22 -1.45
CA LYS A 5 13.85 0.41 -2.06
C LYS A 5 13.17 -0.91 -2.42
N GLU A 6 13.90 -1.84 -3.01
CA GLU A 6 13.38 -3.15 -3.41
C GLU A 6 13.00 -3.99 -2.19
N SER A 7 13.81 -3.94 -1.13
CA SER A 7 13.48 -4.55 0.17
C SER A 7 12.19 -3.97 0.76
N ASN A 8 12.03 -2.64 0.74
CA ASN A 8 10.82 -2.00 1.24
C ASN A 8 9.58 -2.38 0.42
N VAL A 9 9.70 -2.47 -0.91
CA VAL A 9 8.61 -2.96 -1.80
C VAL A 9 8.23 -4.39 -1.43
N LEU A 10 9.22 -5.27 -1.24
CA LEU A 10 8.99 -6.66 -0.87
C LEU A 10 8.26 -6.77 0.48
N GLU A 11 8.72 -6.06 1.50
CA GLU A 11 8.08 -6.06 2.83
C GLU A 11 6.62 -5.58 2.77
N VAL A 12 6.35 -4.52 2.00
CA VAL A 12 5.00 -4.01 1.78
C VAL A 12 4.13 -5.05 1.06
N GLY A 13 4.67 -5.72 0.05
CA GLY A 13 3.99 -6.80 -0.67
C GLY A 13 3.65 -8.00 0.24
N LEU A 14 4.60 -8.46 1.05
CA LEU A 14 4.40 -9.55 2.00
C LEU A 14 3.31 -9.22 3.02
N HIS A 15 3.33 -8.00 3.56
CA HIS A 15 2.33 -7.58 4.54
C HIS A 15 0.92 -7.47 3.92
N ILE A 16 0.81 -7.02 2.67
CA ILE A 16 -0.46 -7.04 1.93
C ILE A 16 -0.95 -8.48 1.73
N GLY A 17 -0.07 -9.39 1.34
CA GLY A 17 -0.39 -10.81 1.20
C GLY A 17 -0.91 -11.40 2.52
N HIS A 18 -0.25 -11.08 3.62
CA HIS A 18 -0.69 -11.51 4.95
C HIS A 18 -2.10 -10.99 5.28
N ILE A 19 -2.37 -9.71 5.03
CA ILE A 19 -3.71 -9.13 5.27
C ILE A 19 -4.75 -9.80 4.37
N TYR A 20 -4.42 -10.05 3.10
CA TYR A 20 -5.34 -10.65 2.14
C TYR A 20 -5.77 -12.07 2.52
N HIS A 21 -4.83 -12.88 3.03
CA HIS A 21 -5.05 -14.30 3.31
C HIS A 21 -5.45 -14.60 4.76
N HIS A 22 -5.09 -13.75 5.73
CA HIS A 22 -5.16 -14.09 7.15
C HIS A 22 -5.92 -13.07 8.01
N LEU A 23 -6.36 -11.94 7.45
CA LEU A 23 -7.19 -10.97 8.17
C LEU A 23 -8.61 -10.97 7.62
N ASP A 24 -9.56 -11.41 8.46
CA ASP A 24 -10.98 -11.31 8.14
C ASP A 24 -11.42 -9.83 8.08
N ASP A 25 -11.04 -9.08 9.12
CA ASP A 25 -11.26 -7.65 9.24
C ASP A 25 -10.11 -6.82 8.66
N ALA A 26 -10.40 -5.55 8.35
CA ALA A 26 -9.41 -4.61 7.91
C ALA A 26 -8.41 -4.28 9.03
N PRO A 27 -7.16 -3.92 8.69
CA PRO A 27 -6.16 -3.54 9.68
C PRO A 27 -6.65 -2.36 10.54
N LEU A 28 -6.24 -2.31 11.80
CA LEU A 28 -6.51 -1.16 12.68
C LEU A 28 -5.99 0.14 12.06
N ARG A 29 -6.65 1.28 12.36
CA ARG A 29 -6.27 2.60 11.81
C ARG A 29 -4.79 2.95 12.05
N SER A 30 -4.25 2.60 13.21
CA SER A 30 -2.83 2.80 13.52
C SER A 30 -1.91 2.02 12.57
N ALA A 31 -2.24 0.75 12.30
CA ALA A 31 -1.53 -0.10 11.35
C ALA A 31 -1.66 0.45 9.92
N GLN A 32 -2.84 0.92 9.52
CA GLN A 32 -3.04 1.56 8.21
C GLN A 32 -2.18 2.83 8.06
N THR A 33 -2.05 3.65 9.10
CA THR A 33 -1.19 4.84 9.09
C THR A 33 0.29 4.46 8.95
N GLN A 34 0.77 3.46 9.68
CA GLN A 34 2.15 2.98 9.53
C GLN A 34 2.38 2.43 8.11
N PHE A 35 1.42 1.67 7.59
CA PHE A 35 1.48 1.13 6.24
C PHE A 35 1.55 2.22 5.18
N LYS A 36 0.77 3.29 5.35
CA LYS A 36 0.82 4.50 4.50
C LYS A 36 2.20 5.14 4.49
N GLN A 37 2.85 5.27 5.63
CA GLN A 37 4.20 5.86 5.70
C GLN A 37 5.23 5.01 4.94
N ARG A 38 5.13 3.68 5.04
CA ARG A 38 5.99 2.78 4.25
C ARG A 38 5.74 2.93 2.76
N VAL A 39 4.49 3.00 2.33
CA VAL A 39 4.13 3.25 0.93
C VAL A 39 4.69 4.59 0.41
N LEU A 40 4.61 5.65 1.21
CA LEU A 40 5.19 6.96 0.86
C LEU A 40 6.72 6.94 0.75
N SER A 41 7.40 6.04 1.45
CA SER A 41 8.87 5.88 1.34
C SER A 41 9.32 5.14 0.09
N ILE A 42 8.40 4.42 -0.57
CA ILE A 42 8.67 3.59 -1.74
C ILE A 42 8.32 4.32 -3.03
N LEU A 43 7.18 5.02 -3.03
CA LEU A 43 6.66 5.70 -4.22
C LEU A 43 7.31 7.09 -4.41
N PRO A 44 7.32 7.61 -5.64
CA PRO A 44 7.73 8.98 -5.92
C PRO A 44 6.88 10.00 -5.13
N THR A 45 7.47 11.14 -4.79
CA THR A 45 6.78 12.23 -4.05
C THR A 45 5.54 12.74 -4.80
N SER A 46 5.51 12.66 -6.13
CA SER A 46 4.36 13.01 -6.97
C SER A 46 3.11 12.19 -6.63
N SER A 47 3.28 10.94 -6.17
CA SER A 47 2.18 10.04 -5.81
C SER A 47 1.60 10.33 -4.41
N ALA A 48 2.16 11.28 -3.64
CA ALA A 48 1.76 11.51 -2.26
C ALA A 48 0.26 11.83 -2.10
N SER A 49 -0.31 12.65 -2.99
CA SER A 49 -1.74 12.99 -2.99
C SER A 49 -2.62 11.76 -3.28
N ALA A 50 -2.20 10.93 -4.23
CA ALA A 50 -2.88 9.68 -4.58
C ALA A 50 -2.83 8.67 -3.43
N VAL A 51 -1.68 8.57 -2.74
CA VAL A 51 -1.52 7.76 -1.52
C VAL A 51 -2.46 8.25 -0.41
N GLN A 52 -2.58 9.56 -0.19
CA GLN A 52 -3.53 10.05 0.82
C GLN A 52 -4.98 9.69 0.50
N LYS A 53 -5.38 9.84 -0.77
CA LYS A 53 -6.72 9.50 -1.25
C LYS A 53 -7.03 8.02 -1.08
N ILE A 54 -6.14 7.14 -1.53
CA ILE A 54 -6.40 5.69 -1.49
C ILE A 54 -6.52 5.17 -0.05
N PHE A 55 -5.70 5.66 0.89
CA PHE A 55 -5.79 5.26 2.29
C PHE A 55 -7.02 5.83 2.99
N LYS A 56 -7.47 7.04 2.63
CA LYS A 56 -8.75 7.59 3.11
C LYS A 56 -9.93 6.71 2.67
N ASP A 57 -9.90 6.24 1.42
CA ASP A 57 -10.95 5.37 0.89
C ASP A 57 -10.87 3.95 1.44
N ALA A 58 -9.66 3.40 1.58
CA ALA A 58 -9.43 2.07 2.15
C ALA A 58 -9.82 2.02 3.64
N GLY A 59 -9.67 3.11 4.39
CA GLY A 59 -10.09 3.19 5.79
C GLY A 59 -11.60 3.04 6.04
N LYS A 60 -12.42 3.04 4.98
CA LYS A 60 -13.86 2.74 5.04
C LYS A 60 -14.17 1.26 4.83
N ILE A 61 -13.21 0.48 4.35
CA ILE A 61 -13.36 -0.94 4.07
C ILE A 61 -13.16 -1.71 5.37
N LYS A 62 -14.13 -2.57 5.71
CA LYS A 62 -14.09 -3.40 6.91
C LYS A 62 -13.46 -4.77 6.71
N SER A 63 -13.40 -5.28 5.47
CA SER A 63 -12.83 -6.60 5.16
C SER A 63 -11.33 -6.49 4.85
N GLY A 64 -10.52 -7.34 5.47
CA GLY A 64 -9.07 -7.40 5.25
C GLY A 64 -8.73 -7.73 3.79
N HIS A 65 -9.36 -8.76 3.24
CA HIS A 65 -9.26 -9.12 1.82
C HIS A 65 -9.53 -7.93 0.86
N ARG A 66 -10.67 -7.25 1.02
CA ARG A 66 -11.03 -6.11 0.15
C ARG A 66 -10.10 -4.93 0.36
N TRP A 67 -9.64 -4.71 1.58
CA TRP A 67 -8.68 -3.66 1.90
C TRP A 67 -7.34 -3.93 1.19
N ALA A 68 -6.81 -5.15 1.33
CA ALA A 68 -5.55 -5.57 0.73
C ALA A 68 -5.59 -5.49 -0.80
N MET A 69 -6.66 -5.96 -1.44
CA MET A 69 -6.83 -5.85 -2.90
C MET A 69 -6.79 -4.41 -3.39
N LYS A 70 -7.46 -3.50 -2.69
CA LYS A 70 -7.51 -2.08 -3.07
C LYS A 70 -6.12 -1.44 -3.01
N ILE A 71 -5.38 -1.71 -1.93
CA ILE A 71 -4.01 -1.19 -1.74
C ILE A 71 -3.03 -1.83 -2.73
N TYR A 72 -3.11 -3.14 -2.96
CA TYR A 72 -2.31 -3.84 -3.97
C TYR A 72 -2.51 -3.28 -5.37
N THR A 73 -3.77 -3.11 -5.79
CA THR A 73 -4.11 -2.60 -7.13
C THR A 73 -3.53 -1.21 -7.35
N PHE A 74 -3.62 -0.35 -6.33
CA PHE A 74 -3.03 0.98 -6.35
C PHE A 74 -1.50 0.92 -6.46
N LEU A 75 -0.84 0.16 -5.57
CA LEU A 75 0.62 0.06 -5.57
C LEU A 75 1.16 -0.52 -6.88
N ASN A 76 0.55 -1.58 -7.40
CA ASN A 76 0.96 -2.18 -8.66
C ASN A 76 0.81 -1.20 -9.84
N LYS A 77 -0.18 -0.31 -9.82
CA LYS A 77 -0.33 0.74 -10.82
C LYS A 77 0.77 1.80 -10.67
N GLU A 78 0.97 2.33 -9.47
CA GLU A 78 1.94 3.40 -9.23
C GLU A 78 3.39 2.94 -9.45
N LEU A 79 3.73 1.70 -9.05
CA LEU A 79 5.07 1.15 -9.28
C LEU A 79 5.36 0.89 -10.76
N ARG A 80 4.34 0.61 -11.58
CA ARG A 80 4.52 0.34 -13.03
C ARG A 80 4.49 1.60 -13.88
N TYR A 81 3.67 2.58 -13.51
CA TYR A 81 3.33 3.73 -14.37
C TYR A 81 3.52 5.09 -13.70
N GLY A 82 3.84 5.14 -12.40
CA GLY A 82 3.97 6.39 -11.64
C GLY A 82 5.10 7.29 -12.13
N ASP A 83 6.15 6.71 -12.71
CA ASP A 83 7.27 7.45 -13.30
C ASP A 83 7.02 7.88 -14.76
N GLN A 84 5.98 7.36 -15.43
CA GLN A 84 5.70 7.63 -16.85
C GLN A 84 4.71 8.79 -17.10
N LEU A 85 4.19 9.40 -16.04
CA LEU A 85 3.17 10.45 -16.12
C LEU A 85 3.64 11.83 -15.57
N ASN A 86 4.95 12.04 -15.42
CA ASN A 86 5.53 13.35 -15.13
C ASN A 86 6.48 13.79 -16.24
#